data_AF-A4AUM0-F1
#
_entry.id   AF-A4AUM0-F1
#
_cell.length_a   1.000
_cell.length_b   1.000
_cell.length_c   1.000
_cell.angle_alpha   90.00
_cell.angle_beta   90.00
_cell.angle_gamma   90.00
#
_symmetry.space_group_name_H-M   'P 1'
#
loop_
_entity.id
_entity.type
_entity.pdbx_description
1 polymer ?
#
loop_
_entity_poly.entity_id
_entity_poly.type
_entity_poly.pdbx_seq_one_letter_code
_entity_poly.pdbx_strand_id
1 'polypeptide(L)' 'MEKFYVKNKNKCKVVKAKPETVDFLLNYSKSLNITDVKGIKFESNMN' A
#
# COMPACT_ATOMS: atom_id res chain seq x y z
N MET A 1 10.91 -12.73 -26.41
CA MET A 1 10.53 -12.20 -25.08
C MET A 1 11.52 -12.70 -24.05
N GLU A 2 12.76 -12.24 -24.10
CA GLU A 2 13.82 -12.82 -23.27
C GLU A 2 14.79 -11.72 -22.84
N LYS A 3 15.09 -11.67 -21.53
CA LYS A 3 16.30 -11.08 -20.92
C LYS A 3 16.31 -9.60 -20.47
N PHE A 4 15.19 -8.99 -20.08
CA PHE A 4 15.23 -7.64 -19.47
C PHE A 4 15.03 -7.55 -17.95
N TYR A 5 14.52 -8.57 -17.25
CA TYR A 5 14.00 -8.34 -15.89
C TYR A 5 14.88 -8.72 -14.70
N VAL A 6 16.05 -9.33 -14.87
CA VAL A 6 16.84 -9.75 -13.67
C VAL A 6 18.34 -9.55 -13.86
N LYS A 7 18.80 -8.28 -13.93
CA LYS A 7 20.23 -7.93 -13.90
C LYS A 7 20.71 -7.35 -12.55
N ASN A 8 19.94 -7.47 -11.48
CA ASN A 8 20.34 -7.04 -10.12
C ASN A 8 19.79 -7.97 -9.03
N LYS A 9 20.29 -9.20 -8.95
CA LYS A 9 19.92 -10.15 -7.87
C LYS A 9 20.41 -9.71 -6.48
N ASN A 10 21.39 -8.80 -6.38
CA ASN A 10 22.03 -8.42 -5.12
C ASN A 10 21.53 -7.10 -4.49
N LYS A 11 20.40 -6.54 -4.96
CA LYS A 11 19.84 -5.29 -4.41
C LYS A 11 18.50 -5.45 -3.70
N CYS A 12 18.06 -6.68 -3.42
CA CYS A 12 16.90 -6.89 -2.57
C CYS A 12 17.30 -6.71 -1.10
N LYS A 13 16.99 -5.54 -0.55
CA LYS A 13 17.02 -5.33 0.91
C LYS A 13 15.75 -5.94 1.49
N VAL A 14 15.92 -6.90 2.41
CA VAL A 14 14.82 -7.37 3.24
C VAL A 14 14.48 -6.23 4.21
N VAL A 15 13.37 -5.53 3.94
CA VAL A 15 12.85 -4.50 4.84
C VAL A 15 11.82 -5.17 5.74
N LYS A 16 12.02 -5.07 7.06
CA LYS A 16 11.02 -5.48 8.04
C LYS A 16 10.26 -4.24 8.50
N ALA A 17 8.94 -4.27 8.39
CA ALA A 17 8.08 -3.28 9.03
C ALA A 17 7.98 -3.60 10.52
N LYS A 18 7.85 -2.56 11.35
CA LYS A 18 7.50 -2.74 12.76
C LYS A 18 6.01 -3.14 12.86
N PRO A 19 5.62 -4.03 13.80
CA PRO A 19 4.22 -4.43 13.97
C PRO A 19 3.27 -3.24 14.12
N GLU A 20 3.66 -2.22 14.86
CA GLU A 20 2.85 -1.02 15.11
C GLU A 20 2.59 -0.23 13.82
N THR A 21 3.54 -0.24 12.87
CA THR A 21 3.36 0.39 11.56
C THR A 21 2.34 -0.39 10.72
N VAL A 22 2.37 -1.72 10.79
CA VAL A 22 1.39 -2.57 10.10
C VAL A 22 -0.01 -2.32 10.68
N ASP A 23 -0.13 -2.31 12.01
CA ASP A 23 -1.40 -2.08 12.70
C ASP A 23 -1.96 -0.68 12.43
N PHE A 24 -1.10 0.35 12.42
CA PHE A 24 -1.48 1.70 12.05
C PHE A 24 -2.06 1.76 10.63
N LEU A 25 -1.34 1.20 9.65
CA LEU A 25 -1.78 1.21 8.25
C LEU A 25 -3.09 0.43 8.07
N LEU A 26 -3.24 -0.71 8.74
CA LEU A 26 -4.47 -1.50 8.70
C LEU A 26 -5.65 -0.73 9.32
N ASN A 27 -5.48 -0.15 10.49
CA ASN A 27 -6.53 0.62 11.16
C ASN A 27 -6.90 1.88 10.38
N TYR A 28 -5.90 2.59 9.85
CA TYR A 28 -6.10 3.73 8.96
C TYR A 28 -6.92 3.33 7.72
N SER A 29 -6.54 2.24 7.04
CA SER A 29 -7.29 1.77 5.87
C SER A 29 -8.76 1.43 6.18
N LYS A 30 -9.04 0.86 7.35
CA LYS A 30 -10.41 0.55 7.81
C LYS A 30 -11.22 1.81 8.13
N SER A 31 -10.56 2.88 8.57
CA SER A 31 -11.21 4.16 8.84
C SER A 31 -11.49 4.99 7.58
N LEU A 32 -10.94 4.62 6.43
CA LEU A 32 -11.21 5.32 5.18
C LEU A 32 -12.64 5.03 4.74
N ASN A 33 -13.44 6.10 4.64
CA ASN A 33 -14.75 6.01 4.02
C ASN A 33 -14.60 6.22 2.52
N ILE A 34 -15.00 5.20 1.76
CA ILE A 34 -15.05 5.27 0.30
C ILE A 34 -16.39 5.90 -0.06
N THR A 35 -16.34 7.13 -0.57
CA THR A 35 -17.50 7.83 -1.11
C THR A 35 -17.51 7.73 -2.63
N ASP A 36 -18.59 7.22 -3.21
CA ASP A 36 -18.76 7.09 -4.66
C ASP A 36 -19.75 8.13 -5.16
N VAL A 37 -19.30 9.05 -6.01
CA VAL A 37 -20.15 10.06 -6.63
C VAL A 37 -19.91 10.02 -8.13
N LYS A 38 -20.95 9.69 -8.89
CA LYS A 38 -20.92 9.62 -10.37
C LYS A 38 -19.81 8.70 -10.91
N GLY A 39 -19.49 7.61 -10.21
CA GLY A 39 -18.47 6.64 -10.62
C GLY A 39 -17.04 7.03 -10.25
N ILE A 40 -16.86 8.10 -9.47
CA ILE A 40 -15.57 8.52 -8.94
C ILE A 40 -15.54 8.18 -7.45
N LYS A 41 -14.55 7.37 -7.06
CA LYS A 41 -14.33 6.95 -5.68
C LYS A 41 -13.35 7.90 -4.99
N PHE A 42 -13.77 8.45 -3.87
CA PHE A 42 -12.94 9.28 -3.01
C PHE A 42 -12.74 8.57 -1.68
N GLU A 43 -11.48 8.49 -1.27
CA GLU A 43 -11.10 8.00 0.05
C GLU A 43 -10.95 9.21 0.97
N SER A 44 -11.81 9.31 1.98
CA SER A 44 -11.72 10.35 3.00
C SER A 44 -11.54 9.73 4.37
N ASN A 45 -10.56 10.23 5.13
CA ASN A 45 -10.44 9.93 6.55
C ASN A 45 -11.42 10.85 7.29
N MET A 46 -12.59 10.31 7.68
CA MET A 46 -13.56 11.03 8.49
C MET A 46 -13.18 10.85 9.97
N ASN A 47 -12.21 11.61 10.42
CA ASN A 47 -11.93 11.80 11.85
C ASN A 47 -12.54 13.12 12.33
#